data_AF-A0A2E3HV03-F1
#
_entry.id   AF-A0A2E3HV03-F1
#
_cell.length_a   1.000
_cell.length_b   1.000
_cell.length_c   1.000
_cell.angle_alpha   90.00
_cell.angle_beta   90.00
_cell.angle_gamma   90.00
#
_symmetry.space_group_name_H-M   'P 1'
#
loop_
_entity.id
_entity.type
_entity.pdbx_description
1 polymer ?
#
loop_
_entity_poly.entity_id
_entity_poly.type
_entity_poly.pdbx_seq_one_letter_code
_entity_poly.pdbx_strand_id
1 'polypeptide(L)'
;MSHFVNNTIATLLLLVPGIRLYAGEAHSLRTLKFSRENARLRDFVLSNPSEASFQKIPWRTSVLQGIVDAQKNDKPVMIYLMNGHPLGCT
;
A
#
# COMPACT_ATOMS: atom_id res chain seq x y z
N MET A 1 -3.82 -42.35 12.76
CA MET A 1 -4.16 -41.16 11.93
C MET A 1 -5.00 -40.11 12.67
N SER A 2 -5.84 -40.47 13.65
CA SER A 2 -6.66 -39.50 14.42
C SER A 2 -5.85 -38.55 15.34
N HIS A 3 -4.79 -39.04 15.99
CA HIS A 3 -3.97 -38.22 16.90
C HIS A 3 -3.15 -37.11 16.19
N PHE A 4 -2.79 -37.30 14.92
CA PHE A 4 -2.01 -36.33 14.15
C PHE A 4 -2.86 -35.10 13.73
N VAL A 5 -4.13 -35.35 13.40
CA VAL A 5 -5.10 -34.30 13.05
C VAL A 5 -5.49 -33.47 14.27
N ASN A 6 -5.70 -34.12 15.42
CA ASN A 6 -6.05 -33.41 16.66
C ASN A 6 -4.93 -32.53 17.20
N ASN A 7 -3.66 -32.95 17.07
CA ASN A 7 -2.52 -32.12 17.48
C ASN A 7 -2.37 -30.87 16.60
N THR A 8 -2.65 -30.99 15.30
CA THR A 8 -2.50 -29.89 14.33
C THR A 8 -3.54 -28.79 14.55
N ILE A 9 -4.78 -29.14 14.91
CA ILE A 9 -5.85 -28.18 15.24
C ILE A 9 -5.54 -27.45 16.56
N ALA A 10 -5.03 -28.16 17.56
CA ALA A 10 -4.64 -27.55 18.84
C ALA A 10 -3.48 -26.56 18.70
N THR A 11 -2.51 -26.82 17.82
CA THR A 11 -1.40 -25.88 17.52
C THR A 11 -1.91 -24.62 16.81
N LEU A 12 -2.88 -24.74 15.90
CA LEU A 12 -3.44 -23.60 15.19
C LEU A 12 -4.21 -22.65 16.13
N LEU A 13 -4.92 -23.18 17.12
CA LEU A 13 -5.67 -22.41 18.13
C LEU A 13 -4.78 -21.63 19.11
N LEU A 14 -3.57 -22.12 19.40
CA LEU A 14 -2.60 -21.44 20.28
C LEU A 14 -1.81 -20.31 19.60
N LEU A 15 -1.86 -20.22 18.26
CA LEU A 15 -1.25 -19.14 17.49
C LEU A 15 -2.15 -17.90 17.30
N VAL A 16 -3.47 -18.05 17.47
CA VAL A 16 -4.44 -16.95 17.32
C VAL A 16 -4.40 -15.89 18.44
N PRO A 17 -4.14 -16.21 19.73
CA PRO A 17 -4.10 -15.19 20.77
C PRO A 17 -2.82 -14.32 20.71
N GLY A 18 -1.70 -14.85 20.18
CA GLY A 18 -0.45 -14.12 20.08
C GLY A 18 -0.48 -12.94 19.09
N ILE A 19 -1.31 -13.03 18.04
CA ILE A 19 -1.43 -11.97 17.03
C ILE A 19 -2.11 -10.72 17.61
N ARG A 20 -3.02 -10.87 18.60
CA ARG A 20 -3.67 -9.72 19.24
C ARG A 20 -2.79 -8.98 20.25
N LEU A 21 -1.77 -9.63 20.81
CA LEU A 21 -0.82 -9.01 21.73
C LEU A 21 0.24 -8.15 21.02
N TYR A 22 0.51 -8.40 19.73
CA TYR A 22 1.40 -7.58 18.90
C TYR A 22 0.68 -6.48 18.12
N ALA A 23 -0.65 -6.41 18.20
CA ALA A 23 -1.39 -5.22 17.78
C ALA A 23 -1.08 -4.13 18.81
N GLY A 24 0.07 -3.46 18.66
CA GLY A 24 0.43 -2.29 19.45
C GLY A 24 -0.74 -1.32 19.49
N GLU A 25 -0.95 -0.67 20.63
CA GLU A 25 -2.01 0.32 20.82
C GLU A 25 -2.09 1.21 19.57
N ALA A 26 -3.18 1.10 18.81
CA ALA A 26 -3.43 1.98 17.71
C ALA A 26 -3.60 3.38 18.30
N HIS A 27 -2.50 4.14 18.33
CA HIS A 27 -2.49 5.49 18.86
C HIS A 27 -3.54 6.27 18.08
N SER A 28 -4.64 6.63 18.75
CA SER A 28 -5.77 7.27 18.09
C SER A 28 -5.24 8.51 17.39
N LEU A 29 -5.31 8.55 16.06
CA LEU A 29 -4.80 9.67 15.29
C LEU A 29 -5.52 10.93 15.79
N ARG A 30 -4.75 11.86 16.38
CA ARG A 30 -5.29 13.12 16.85
C ARG A 30 -5.91 13.85 15.67
N THR A 31 -7.21 14.10 15.72
CA THR A 31 -7.87 14.90 14.69
C THR A 31 -7.34 16.33 14.78
N LEU A 32 -6.59 16.76 13.77
CA LEU A 32 -6.07 18.12 13.69
C LEU A 32 -7.24 19.09 13.48
N LYS A 33 -7.42 20.04 14.39
CA LYS A 33 -8.33 21.18 14.18
C LYS A 33 -7.59 22.26 13.40
N PHE A 34 -8.01 22.50 12.17
CA PHE A 34 -7.46 23.58 11.34
C PHE A 34 -8.18 24.91 11.64
N SER A 35 -7.43 26.02 11.58
CA SER A 35 -8.03 27.36 11.46
C SER A 35 -8.74 27.49 10.10
N ARG A 36 -9.61 28.49 9.95
CA ARG A 36 -10.29 28.76 8.66
C ARG A 36 -9.29 28.97 7.51
N GLU A 37 -8.17 29.63 7.79
CA GLU A 37 -7.10 29.88 6.82
C GLU A 37 -6.37 28.59 6.44
N ASN A 38 -5.97 27.79 7.44
CA ASN A 38 -5.26 26.53 7.20
C ASN A 38 -6.14 25.50 6.48
N ALA A 39 -7.45 25.51 6.71
CA ALA A 39 -8.39 24.65 5.99
C ALA A 39 -8.41 24.96 4.48
N ARG A 40 -8.32 26.24 4.10
CA ARG A 40 -8.24 26.64 2.68
C ARG A 40 -6.94 26.18 2.04
N LEU A 41 -5.83 26.32 2.76
CA LEU A 41 -4.50 25.90 2.27
C LEU A 41 -4.41 24.37 2.12
N ARG A 42 -5.00 23.61 3.04
CA ARG A 42 -5.07 22.13 2.96
C ARG A 42 -5.62 21.67 1.62
N ASP A 43 -6.69 22.30 1.15
CA ASP A 43 -7.38 21.87 -0.07
C ASP A 43 -6.55 22.10 -1.34
N PHE A 44 -5.53 22.97 -1.29
CA PHE A 44 -4.53 23.11 -2.36
C PHE A 44 -3.38 22.10 -2.28
N VAL A 45 -3.10 21.55 -1.10
CA VAL A 45 -2.02 20.57 -0.89
C VAL A 45 -2.48 19.16 -1.24
N LEU A 46 -3.74 18.85 -0.99
CA LEU A 46 -4.28 17.54 -1.30
C LEU A 46 -4.53 17.41 -2.79
N SER A 47 -3.99 16.34 -3.37
CA SER A 47 -4.25 16.01 -4.77
C SER A 47 -5.75 15.82 -4.98
N ASN A 48 -6.28 16.43 -6.03
CA ASN A 48 -7.64 16.16 -6.44
C ASN A 48 -7.70 14.78 -7.18
N PRO A 49 -8.88 14.15 -7.29
CA PRO A 49 -8.99 12.82 -7.90
C PRO A 49 -8.50 12.73 -9.36
N SER A 50 -8.50 13.84 -10.10
CA SER A 50 -8.01 13.86 -11.48
C SER A 50 -6.48 13.75 -11.53
N GLU A 51 -5.78 14.42 -10.61
CA GLU A 51 -4.31 14.35 -10.45
C GLU A 51 -3.84 12.96 -10.01
N ALA A 52 -4.67 12.22 -9.28
CA ALA A 52 -4.41 10.85 -8.85
C ALA A 52 -4.79 9.77 -9.88
N SER A 53 -5.19 10.13 -11.11
CA SER A 53 -5.68 9.17 -12.12
C SER A 53 -4.65 8.11 -12.50
N PHE A 54 -3.35 8.42 -12.39
CA PHE A 54 -2.27 7.46 -12.64
C PHE A 54 -2.38 6.22 -11.75
N GLN A 55 -2.97 6.32 -10.55
CA GLN A 55 -3.13 5.18 -9.63
C GLN A 55 -4.13 4.13 -10.13
N LYS A 56 -5.02 4.49 -11.07
CA LYS A 56 -6.01 3.58 -11.65
C LYS A 56 -5.42 2.66 -12.72
N ILE A 57 -4.23 3.00 -13.24
CA ILE A 57 -3.56 2.20 -14.27
C ILE A 57 -3.03 0.92 -13.58
N PRO A 58 -3.28 -0.27 -14.15
CA PRO A 58 -2.79 -1.53 -13.58
C PRO A 58 -1.30 -1.72 -13.89
N TRP A 59 -0.45 -0.92 -13.24
CA TRP A 59 0.99 -0.93 -13.44
C TRP A 59 1.60 -2.31 -13.15
N ARG A 60 2.61 -2.68 -13.94
CA ARG A 60 3.49 -3.80 -13.61
C ARG A 60 4.50 -3.32 -12.58
N THR A 61 4.71 -4.12 -11.53
CA THR A 61 5.71 -3.84 -10.48
C THR A 61 7.11 -4.32 -10.84
N SER A 62 7.25 -5.11 -11.92
CA SER A 62 8.52 -5.55 -12.48
C SER A 62 8.72 -4.98 -13.88
N VAL A 63 9.80 -4.23 -14.06
CA VAL A 63 10.17 -3.63 -15.36
C VAL A 63 10.42 -4.72 -16.40
N LEU A 64 11.17 -5.76 -16.05
CA LEU A 64 11.49 -6.87 -16.96
C LEU A 64 10.23 -7.61 -17.41
N GLN A 65 9.31 -7.89 -16.49
CA GLN A 65 8.04 -8.52 -16.85
C GLN A 65 7.20 -7.62 -17.76
N GLY A 66 7.20 -6.30 -17.51
CA GLY A 66 6.54 -5.32 -18.37
C GLY A 66 7.08 -5.33 -19.81
N ILE A 67 8.39 -5.46 -19.99
CA ILE A 67 9.03 -5.55 -21.31
C ILE A 67 8.62 -6.85 -22.03
N VAL A 68 8.68 -8.00 -21.34
CA VAL A 68 8.26 -9.29 -21.91
C VAL A 68 6.79 -9.26 -22.34
N ASP A 69 5.91 -8.74 -21.48
CA ASP A 69 4.48 -8.60 -21.78
C ASP A 69 4.24 -7.69 -22.99
N ALA A 70 4.95 -6.56 -23.07
CA ALA A 70 4.83 -5.60 -24.16
C ALA A 70 5.28 -6.19 -25.51
N GLN A 71 6.43 -6.88 -25.53
CA GLN A 71 6.92 -7.59 -26.71
C GLN A 71 5.94 -8.67 -27.18
N LYS A 72 5.43 -9.49 -26.25
CA LYS A 72 4.47 -10.56 -26.57
C LYS A 72 3.18 -10.04 -27.22
N ASN A 73 2.76 -8.83 -26.85
CA ASN A 73 1.51 -8.23 -27.31
C ASN A 73 1.70 -7.15 -28.39
N ASP A 74 2.92 -6.96 -28.89
CA ASP A 74 3.29 -5.91 -29.85
C ASP A 74 2.81 -4.51 -29.42
N LYS A 75 3.12 -4.14 -28.17
CA LYS A 75 2.75 -2.84 -27.58
C LYS A 75 3.98 -2.05 -27.15
N PRO A 76 3.94 -0.70 -27.23
CA PRO A 76 5.00 0.13 -26.67
C PRO A 76 5.05 0.04 -25.14
N VAL A 77 6.23 0.28 -24.58
CA VAL A 77 6.44 0.32 -23.11
C VAL A 77 6.41 1.76 -22.62
N MET A 78 5.59 2.04 -21.60
CA MET A 78 5.66 3.27 -20.82
C MET A 78 6.27 2.97 -19.45
N ILE A 79 7.41 3.60 -19.15
CA ILE A 79 8.11 3.47 -17.88
C ILE A 79 7.82 4.72 -17.05
N TYR A 80 7.14 4.56 -15.91
CA TYR A 80 6.91 5.62 -14.95
C TYR A 80 7.81 5.40 -13.73
N LEU A 81 8.83 6.23 -13.60
CA LEU A 81 9.78 6.20 -12.49
C LEU A 81 9.57 7.47 -11.67
N MET A 82 9.43 7.31 -10.35
CA MET A 82 9.55 8.45 -9.46
C MET A 82 11.05 8.75 -9.33
N ASN A 83 11.51 9.87 -9.88
CA ASN A 83 12.79 10.46 -9.50
C ASN A 83 12.62 11.01 -8.08
N GLY A 84 12.81 10.17 -7.07
CA GLY A 84 12.66 10.59 -5.69
C GLY A 84 13.60 9.81 -4.80
N HIS A 85 14.58 10.50 -4.23
CA HIS A 85 15.06 10.13 -2.90
C HIS A 85 13.82 9.93 -2.02
N PRO A 86 13.74 8.90 -1.17
CA PRO A 86 12.55 8.62 -0.36
C PRO A 86 12.09 9.77 0.56
N LEU A 87 12.90 10.84 0.66
CA LEU A 87 12.63 12.08 1.40
C LEU A 87 12.49 13.33 0.52
N GLY A 88 12.49 13.21 -0.81
CA GLY A 88 12.30 14.35 -1.72
C GLY A 88 13.41 15.41 -1.67
N CYS A 89 14.64 15.05 -1.32
CA CYS A 89 15.78 15.98 -1.34
C CYS A 89 16.33 16.12 -2.77
N THR A 90 15.70 16.95 -3.59
CA THR A 90 16.27 17.49 -4.85
C THR A 90 15.97 18.97 -4.92
#